data_AF-A0A7S1MEZ9-F1
#
_entry.id   AF-A0A7S1MEZ9-F1
#
_cell.length_a   1.000
_cell.length_b   1.000
_cell.length_c   1.000
_cell.angle_alpha   90.00
_cell.angle_beta   90.00
_cell.angle_gamma   90.00
#
_symmetry.space_group_name_H-M   'P 1'
#
loop_
_entity.id
_entity.type
_entity.pdbx_description
1 polymer ?
#
loop_
_entity_poly.entity_id
_entity_poly.type
_entity_poly.pdbx_seq_one_letter_code
_entity_poly.pdbx_strand_id
1 'polypeptide(L)'
;NMAEETAARRFYFHTYDLSAGLARTYMPLLTPKGTEPPCDAVLHSAVVLDGWEYYFEGSVARRPAGRTRFGSDFTNVAGDDRATYVTRRTRAEFEDWVKRTDWGAASLTADG
;
A
#
# COMPACT_ATOMS: atom_id res chain seq x y z
N ASN A 1 -26.43 9.05 12.70
CA ASN A 1 -26.19 10.48 12.48
C ASN A 1 -25.82 10.64 11.01
N MET A 2 -26.74 11.14 10.16
CA MET A 2 -26.66 10.97 8.70
C MET A 2 -25.54 11.78 8.01
N ALA A 3 -24.82 12.63 8.76
CA ALA A 3 -23.70 13.41 8.22
C ALA A 3 -22.39 12.62 8.09
N GLU A 4 -22.22 11.50 8.81
CA GLU A 4 -21.01 10.66 8.72
C GLU A 4 -21.00 9.72 7.50
N GLU A 5 -22.15 9.56 6.83
CA GLU A 5 -22.40 8.42 5.94
C GLU A 5 -21.76 8.57 4.55
N THR A 6 -21.31 9.78 4.14
CA THR A 6 -20.74 10.03 2.80
C THR A 6 -19.65 11.10 2.74
N ALA A 7 -19.00 11.44 3.87
CA ALA A 7 -17.87 12.35 3.85
C ALA A 7 -16.70 11.76 3.03
N ALA A 8 -16.04 12.61 2.23
CA ALA A 8 -14.84 12.24 1.48
C ALA A 8 -13.71 11.84 2.45
N ARG A 9 -13.31 10.56 2.41
CA ARG A 9 -12.22 10.02 3.23
C ARG A 9 -10.96 9.93 2.43
N ARG A 10 -9.84 10.30 3.05
CA ARG A 10 -8.54 10.35 2.43
C ARG A 10 -7.78 9.05 2.70
N PHE A 11 -7.14 8.51 1.67
CA PHE A 11 -6.22 7.38 1.82
C PHE A 11 -4.89 7.63 1.11
N TYR A 12 -3.87 6.94 1.57
CA TYR A 12 -2.50 7.00 1.06
C TYR A 12 -1.84 5.62 1.19
N PHE A 13 -0.59 5.50 0.78
CA PHE A 13 0.14 4.24 0.85
C PHE A 13 1.34 4.35 1.79
N HIS A 14 1.57 3.32 2.59
CA HIS A 14 2.89 3.07 3.17
C HIS A 14 3.65 2.13 2.25
N THR A 15 4.93 2.41 2.03
CA THR A 15 5.87 1.48 1.41
C THR A 15 7.02 1.18 2.37
N TYR A 16 7.35 -0.10 2.48
CA TYR A 16 8.41 -0.64 3.32
C TYR A 16 9.45 -1.29 2.39
N ASP A 17 10.73 -1.00 2.58
CA ASP A 17 11.78 -1.80 1.97
C ASP A 17 12.10 -2.98 2.89
N LEU A 18 11.58 -4.16 2.56
CA LEU A 18 11.81 -5.40 3.31
C LEU A 18 13.28 -5.83 3.29
N SER A 19 14.08 -5.31 2.36
CA SER A 19 15.52 -5.55 2.34
C SER A 19 16.28 -4.65 3.29
N ALA A 20 15.67 -3.60 3.85
CA ALA A 20 16.34 -2.60 4.70
C ALA A 20 17.64 -2.06 4.07
N GLY A 21 17.61 -1.76 2.76
CA GLY A 21 18.78 -1.27 2.00
C GLY A 21 19.80 -2.36 1.62
N LEU A 22 19.61 -3.60 2.04
CA LEU A 22 20.49 -4.71 1.66
C LEU A 22 20.40 -4.98 0.15
N ALA A 23 19.23 -4.84 -0.48
CA ALA A 23 19.11 -5.04 -1.92
C ALA A 23 20.03 -4.10 -2.70
N ARG A 24 20.05 -2.79 -2.35
CA ARG A 24 20.95 -1.81 -2.95
C ARG A 24 22.44 -2.19 -2.83
N THR A 25 22.82 -2.82 -1.72
CA THR A 25 24.21 -3.21 -1.44
C THR A 25 24.60 -4.51 -2.13
N TYR A 26 23.74 -5.52 -2.07
CA TYR A 26 24.07 -6.89 -2.45
C TYR A 26 23.58 -7.28 -3.85
N MET A 27 22.52 -6.68 -4.39
CA MET A 27 22.06 -6.98 -5.75
C MET A 27 23.15 -6.79 -6.80
N PRO A 28 23.98 -5.72 -6.77
CA PRO A 28 25.10 -5.59 -7.71
C PRO A 28 26.13 -6.73 -7.62
N LEU A 29 26.33 -7.32 -6.44
CA LEU A 29 27.28 -8.43 -6.22
C LEU A 29 26.72 -9.77 -6.70
N LEU A 30 25.38 -9.91 -6.67
CA LEU A 30 24.65 -11.10 -7.11
C LEU A 30 24.30 -11.05 -8.60
N THR A 31 24.50 -9.90 -9.23
CA THR A 31 24.15 -9.67 -10.64
C THR A 31 25.29 -10.13 -11.55
N PRO A 32 25.01 -10.89 -12.63
CA PRO A 32 26.02 -11.26 -13.61
C PRO A 32 26.81 -10.06 -14.14
N LYS A 33 28.09 -10.28 -14.41
CA LYS A 33 28.95 -9.21 -14.95
C LYS A 33 28.39 -8.74 -16.30
N GLY A 34 28.16 -7.43 -16.43
CA GLY A 34 27.65 -6.82 -17.65
C GLY A 34 26.13 -6.68 -17.72
N THR A 35 25.41 -7.02 -16.65
CA THR A 35 23.96 -6.76 -16.54
C THR A 35 23.67 -5.78 -15.42
N GLU A 36 22.54 -5.07 -15.54
CA GLU A 36 22.06 -4.19 -14.47
C GLU A 36 21.41 -5.01 -13.34
N PRO A 37 21.54 -4.57 -12.08
CA PRO A 37 20.84 -5.18 -10.98
C PRO A 37 19.32 -5.11 -11.20
N PRO A 38 18.56 -6.19 -10.93
CA PRO A 38 17.13 -6.24 -11.22
C PRO A 38 16.30 -5.32 -10.32
N CYS A 39 16.83 -4.94 -9.15
CA CYS A 39 16.21 -4.02 -8.22
C CYS A 39 17.24 -3.46 -7.24
N ASP A 40 16.87 -2.38 -6.53
CA ASP A 40 17.64 -1.80 -5.42
C ASP A 40 16.88 -1.85 -4.07
N ALA A 41 15.65 -2.36 -4.06
CA ALA A 41 14.79 -2.52 -2.88
C ALA A 41 13.81 -3.68 -3.07
N VAL A 42 13.30 -4.22 -1.95
CA VAL A 42 12.21 -5.22 -1.95
C VAL A 42 10.99 -4.57 -1.30
N LEU A 43 10.14 -3.96 -2.12
CA LEU A 43 9.04 -3.15 -1.63
C LEU A 43 7.83 -3.98 -1.20
N HIS A 44 7.31 -3.67 -0.02
CA HIS A 44 5.99 -4.09 0.45
C HIS A 44 5.12 -2.86 0.68
N SER A 45 3.85 -2.91 0.29
CA SER A 45 2.95 -1.76 0.38
C SER A 45 1.68 -2.06 1.16
N ALA A 46 1.18 -1.05 1.86
CA ALA A 46 -0.11 -1.08 2.55
C ALA A 46 -0.94 0.16 2.18
N VAL A 47 -2.27 0.01 2.09
CA VAL A 47 -3.20 1.14 1.98
C VAL A 47 -3.53 1.65 3.37
N VAL A 48 -3.48 2.96 3.58
CA VAL A 48 -3.83 3.60 4.85
C VAL A 48 -5.10 4.40 4.73
N LEU A 49 -6.11 4.06 5.53
CA LEU A 49 -7.39 4.76 5.60
C LEU A 49 -7.84 4.84 7.06
N ASP A 50 -8.23 6.03 7.52
CA ASP A 50 -8.73 6.28 8.88
C ASP A 50 -7.82 5.72 10.00
N GLY A 51 -6.49 5.83 9.81
CA GLY A 51 -5.48 5.35 10.76
C GLY A 51 -5.25 3.83 10.77
N TRP A 52 -5.88 3.10 9.84
CA TRP A 52 -5.69 1.66 9.65
C TRP A 52 -4.89 1.39 8.39
N GLU A 53 -3.93 0.48 8.50
CA GLU A 53 -3.20 -0.11 7.39
C GLU A 53 -3.83 -1.42 6.96
N TYR A 54 -4.06 -1.56 5.66
CA TYR A 54 -4.57 -2.75 5.00
C TYR A 54 -3.52 -3.27 4.02
N TYR A 55 -3.13 -4.53 4.17
CA TYR A 55 -2.06 -5.14 3.38
C TYR A 55 -2.36 -6.62 3.12
N PHE A 56 -1.71 -7.19 2.10
CA PHE A 56 -1.88 -8.59 1.74
C PHE A 56 -0.74 -9.44 2.31
N GLU A 57 -1.11 -10.49 3.04
CA GLU A 57 -0.19 -11.48 3.60
C GLU A 57 -0.86 -12.87 3.57
N GLY A 58 -1.06 -13.41 2.36
CA GLY A 58 -1.87 -14.62 2.13
C GLY A 58 -3.38 -14.39 2.20
N SER A 59 -3.81 -13.40 2.99
CA SER A 59 -5.14 -12.79 2.97
C SER A 59 -5.03 -11.30 3.28
N VAL A 60 -6.14 -10.56 3.14
CA VAL A 60 -6.18 -9.16 3.58
C VAL A 60 -6.12 -9.09 5.10
N ALA A 61 -5.05 -8.52 5.61
CA ALA A 61 -4.86 -8.22 7.02
C ALA A 61 -5.01 -6.72 7.26
N ARG A 62 -5.29 -6.35 8.51
CA ARG A 62 -5.25 -4.96 8.96
C ARG A 62 -4.56 -4.78 10.30
N ARG A 63 -3.86 -3.67 10.46
CA ARG A 63 -3.24 -3.23 11.72
C ARG A 63 -3.36 -1.70 11.85
N PRO A 64 -3.21 -1.13 13.05
CA PRO A 64 -3.01 0.31 13.17
C PRO A 64 -1.82 0.75 12.31
N ALA A 65 -1.93 1.93 11.69
CA ALA A 65 -0.86 2.46 10.85
C ALA A 65 0.47 2.59 11.64
N GLY A 66 1.58 2.20 11.01
CA GLY A 66 2.93 2.12 11.57
C GLY A 66 3.13 1.00 12.59
N ARG A 67 2.17 0.08 12.75
CA ARG A 67 2.21 -1.04 13.72
C ARG A 67 2.14 -2.41 13.05
N THR A 68 2.55 -2.50 11.79
CA THR A 68 2.68 -3.79 11.11
C THR A 68 3.94 -4.52 11.58
N ARG A 69 4.07 -5.80 11.20
CA ARG A 69 5.30 -6.56 11.45
C ARG A 69 6.48 -6.13 10.57
N PHE A 70 6.25 -5.25 9.60
CA PHE A 70 7.27 -4.74 8.68
C PHE A 70 8.07 -3.57 9.29
N GLY A 71 7.72 -3.17 10.51
CA GLY A 71 8.43 -2.14 11.27
C GLY A 71 7.76 -0.79 11.21
N SER A 72 8.49 0.23 11.68
CA SER A 72 8.05 1.62 11.68
C SER A 72 8.76 2.48 10.64
N ASP A 73 9.71 1.90 9.90
CA ASP A 73 10.42 2.59 8.83
C ASP A 73 9.69 2.36 7.52
N PHE A 74 8.81 3.31 7.18
CA PHE A 74 8.04 3.32 5.96
C PHE A 74 8.09 4.70 5.32
N THR A 75 7.98 4.69 4.00
CA THR A 75 7.74 5.90 3.23
C THR A 75 6.24 6.07 3.02
N ASN A 76 5.74 7.27 3.28
CA ASN A 76 4.40 7.65 2.84
C ASN A 76 4.46 7.95 1.35
N VAL A 77 3.89 7.07 0.52
CA VAL A 77 3.66 7.38 -0.89
C VAL A 77 2.36 8.20 -0.98
N ALA A 78 2.55 9.46 -0.60
CA ALA A 78 1.68 10.59 -0.87
C ALA A 78 2.58 11.81 -0.94
N GLY A 79 2.76 12.38 -2.14
CA GLY A 79 3.71 13.49 -2.33
C GLY A 79 3.42 14.61 -1.35
N ASP A 80 4.32 14.81 -0.38
CA ASP A 80 4.43 15.83 0.68
C ASP A 80 3.18 16.33 1.45
N ASP A 81 1.96 15.97 1.05
CA ASP A 81 0.72 16.61 1.48
C ASP A 81 -0.35 15.56 1.86
N ARG A 82 0.07 14.57 2.67
CA ARG A 82 -0.70 13.69 3.58
C ARG A 82 -2.04 13.07 3.13
N ALA A 83 -2.41 13.10 1.85
CA ALA A 83 -3.51 12.31 1.27
C ALA A 83 -3.53 12.42 -0.26
N THR A 84 -3.21 11.34 -0.96
CA THR A 84 -3.19 11.34 -2.43
C THR A 84 -4.54 11.00 -3.04
N TYR A 85 -5.39 10.25 -2.32
CA TYR A 85 -6.60 9.68 -2.89
C TYR A 85 -7.80 9.85 -1.97
N VAL A 86 -8.99 9.81 -2.56
CA VAL A 86 -10.26 10.00 -1.86
C VAL A 86 -11.20 8.83 -2.15
N THR A 87 -11.87 8.35 -1.11
CA THR A 87 -12.99 7.42 -1.21
C THR A 87 -14.22 8.02 -0.53
N ARG A 88 -15.40 7.80 -1.12
CA ARG A 88 -16.69 8.12 -0.46
C ARG A 88 -17.26 6.93 0.31
N ARG A 89 -16.64 5.75 0.17
CA ARG A 89 -17.01 4.57 0.96
C ARG A 89 -16.84 4.87 2.44
N THR A 90 -17.75 4.38 3.25
CA THR A 90 -17.54 4.21 4.69
C THR A 90 -16.36 3.26 4.91
N ARG A 91 -15.78 3.26 6.13
CA ARG A 91 -14.72 2.32 6.47
C ARG A 91 -15.18 0.86 6.29
N ALA A 92 -16.41 0.54 6.69
CA ALA A 92 -16.95 -0.81 6.54
C ALA A 92 -17.06 -1.21 5.06
N GLU A 93 -17.61 -0.35 4.22
CA GLU A 93 -17.68 -0.59 2.77
C GLU A 93 -16.30 -0.72 2.12
N PHE A 94 -15.32 0.06 2.59
CA PHE A 94 -13.94 -0.06 2.13
C PHE A 94 -13.33 -1.40 2.56
N GLU A 95 -13.53 -1.81 3.81
CA GLU A 95 -13.06 -3.08 4.35
C GLU A 95 -13.67 -4.28 3.62
N ASP A 96 -14.95 -4.21 3.28
CA ASP A 96 -15.61 -5.25 2.50
C ASP A 96 -15.10 -5.26 1.06
N TRP A 97 -14.91 -4.08 0.46
CA TRP A 97 -14.36 -3.94 -0.88
C TRP A 97 -12.94 -4.51 -0.96
N VAL A 98 -12.03 -4.19 -0.04
CA VAL A 98 -10.64 -4.66 -0.09
C VAL A 98 -10.51 -6.18 0.11
N LYS A 99 -11.46 -6.80 0.84
CA LYS A 99 -11.48 -8.26 1.08
C LYS A 99 -12.03 -9.07 -0.10
N ARG A 100 -12.62 -8.42 -1.10
CA ARG A 100 -13.08 -9.11 -2.31
C ARG A 100 -11.90 -9.79 -2.99
N THR A 101 -12.17 -10.85 -3.74
CA THR A 101 -11.16 -11.61 -4.49
C THR A 101 -11.41 -11.59 -6.00
N ASP A 102 -12.48 -10.91 -6.43
CA ASP A 102 -12.92 -10.79 -7.82
C ASP A 102 -12.39 -9.54 -8.54
N TRP A 103 -11.20 -9.07 -8.14
CA TRP A 103 -10.51 -7.91 -8.72
C TRP A 103 -10.30 -8.01 -10.25
N GLY A 104 -10.41 -9.20 -10.84
CA GLY A 104 -10.29 -9.44 -12.27
C GLY A 104 -11.57 -9.27 -13.11
N ALA A 105 -12.73 -8.97 -12.51
CA ALA A 105 -14.00 -8.79 -13.24
C ALA A 105 -14.51 -7.34 -13.25
N ALA A 106 -14.00 -6.48 -12.37
CA ALA A 106 -14.29 -5.05 -12.38
C ALA A 106 -13.26 -4.36 -13.27
N SER A 107 -13.60 -4.28 -14.55
CA SER A 107 -12.96 -3.49 -15.59
C SER A 107 -12.29 -2.23 -15.04
N LEU A 108 -10.96 -2.14 -15.18
CA LEU A 108 -10.32 -0.85 -15.43
C LEU A 108 -10.80 -0.41 -16.81
N THR A 109 -12.04 0.12 -16.90
CA THR A 109 -12.37 1.03 -17.99
C THR A 109 -11.53 2.27 -17.73
N ALA A 110 -10.34 2.28 -18.33
CA ALA A 110 -9.64 3.52 -18.59
C ALA A 110 -10.60 4.36 -19.44
N ASP A 111 -11.22 5.35 -18.83
CA ASP A 111 -11.97 6.37 -19.55
C ASP A 111 -10.98 7.09 -20.48
N GLY A 112 -11.20 6.91 -21.79
CA GLY A 112 -10.68 7.73 -22.87
C GLY A 112 -11.85 8.36 -23.61
#